data_AF-A0AAU4NFG9-F1
#
_entry.id   AF-A0AAU4NFG9-F1
#
_cell.length_a   1.000
_cell.length_b   1.000
_cell.length_c   1.000
_cell.angle_alpha   90.00
_cell.angle_beta   90.00
_cell.angle_gamma   90.00
#
_symmetry.space_group_name_H-M   'P 1'
#
loop_
_entity.id
_entity.type
_entity.pdbx_description
1 polymer ?
#
loop_
_entity_poly.entity_id
_entity_poly.type
_entity_poly.pdbx_seq_one_letter_code
_entity_poly.pdbx_strand_id
1 'polypeptide(L)'
;MTSAHSVAKDLGRRLLWWGGGSVAVGAAAALGGGSPAVRAFGIQTAGWGAIDLAIAGIGAARSTEVAADKLRKTLWINTGLDVVYVALGAHVLYHRPTFGGRVTPQQSSGHGAAVVVQGAALLVLDSVHAKRL
;
A
#
# COMPACT_ATOMS: atom_id res chain seq x y z
N MET A 1 -20.94 18.97 0.78
CA MET A 1 -20.50 17.57 1.01
C MET A 1 -20.21 16.95 -0.33
N THR A 2 -19.07 16.28 -0.50
CA THR A 2 -18.67 15.63 -1.76
C THR A 2 -19.46 14.33 -1.93
N SER A 3 -19.92 13.99 -3.14
CA SER A 3 -20.67 12.74 -3.33
C SER A 3 -19.76 11.52 -3.15
N ALA A 4 -20.25 10.45 -2.54
CA ALA A 4 -19.47 9.24 -2.31
C ALA A 4 -18.89 8.64 -3.61
N HIS A 5 -19.65 8.73 -4.70
CA HIS A 5 -19.20 8.34 -6.03
C HIS A 5 -17.95 9.12 -6.48
N SER A 6 -17.93 10.44 -6.28
CA SER A 6 -16.78 11.28 -6.65
C SER A 6 -15.54 10.96 -5.81
N VAL A 7 -15.72 10.71 -4.51
CA VAL A 7 -14.61 10.31 -3.61
C VAL A 7 -14.05 8.95 -4.00
N ALA A 8 -14.92 7.97 -4.27
CA ALA A 8 -14.50 6.65 -4.72
C ALA A 8 -13.72 6.70 -6.05
N LYS A 9 -14.16 7.54 -6.99
CA LYS A 9 -13.47 7.73 -8.27
C LYS A 9 -12.10 8.40 -8.11
N ASP A 10 -11.99 9.43 -7.25
CA ASP A 10 -10.70 10.06 -6.97
C ASP A 10 -9.73 9.08 -6.29
N LEU A 11 -10.22 8.32 -5.30
CA LEU A 11 -9.44 7.29 -4.61
C LEU A 11 -8.93 6.24 -5.60
N GLY A 12 -9.81 5.68 -6.44
CA GLY A 12 -9.44 4.67 -7.43
C GLY A 12 -8.37 5.19 -8.41
N ARG A 13 -8.47 6.44 -8.87
CA ARG A 13 -7.45 7.06 -9.72
C ARG A 13 -6.11 7.23 -9.00
N ARG A 14 -6.12 7.63 -7.73
CA ARG A 14 -4.89 7.75 -6.93
C ARG A 14 -4.22 6.40 -6.69
N LEU A 15 -5.01 5.37 -6.36
CA LEU A 15 -4.53 4.00 -6.24
C LEU A 15 -3.97 3.48 -7.57
N LEU A 16 -4.59 3.82 -8.70
CA LEU A 16 -4.08 3.44 -10.02
C LEU A 16 -2.68 4.03 -10.26
N TRP A 17 -2.50 5.34 -10.00
CA TRP A 17 -1.20 6.00 -10.19
C TRP A 17 -0.15 5.53 -9.20
N TRP A 18 -0.51 5.45 -7.92
CA TRP A 18 0.38 4.97 -6.87
C TRP A 18 0.79 3.53 -7.12
N GLY A 19 -0.18 2.64 -7.33
CA GLY A 19 0.05 1.22 -7.61
C GLY A 19 0.86 1.00 -8.88
N GLY A 20 0.53 1.71 -9.96
CA GLY A 20 1.29 1.65 -11.21
C GLY A 20 2.74 2.10 -11.06
N GLY A 21 2.96 3.21 -10.36
CA GLY A 21 4.30 3.69 -10.02
C GLY A 21 5.07 2.70 -9.14
N SER A 22 4.43 2.15 -8.11
CA SER A 22 5.00 1.14 -7.21
C SER A 22 5.37 -0.15 -7.95
N VAL A 23 4.54 -0.63 -8.88
CA VAL A 23 4.88 -1.78 -9.73
C VAL A 23 6.10 -1.47 -10.58
N ALA A 24 6.11 -0.35 -11.29
CA ALA A 24 7.21 0.01 -12.20
C ALA A 24 8.54 0.18 -11.45
N VAL A 25 8.55 1.03 -10.40
CA VAL A 25 9.74 1.30 -9.59
C VAL A 25 10.16 0.08 -8.80
N GLY A 26 9.20 -0.64 -8.21
CA GLY A 26 9.47 -1.86 -7.45
C GLY A 26 10.07 -2.96 -8.31
N ALA A 27 9.54 -3.21 -9.50
CA ALA A 27 10.09 -4.19 -10.44
C ALA A 27 11.51 -3.82 -10.88
N ALA A 28 11.76 -2.54 -11.19
CA ALA A 28 13.10 -2.06 -11.51
C ALA A 28 14.09 -2.29 -10.35
N ALA A 29 13.69 -2.01 -9.11
CA ALA A 29 14.52 -2.25 -7.92
C ALA A 29 14.71 -3.75 -7.64
N ALA A 30 13.70 -4.59 -7.88
CA ALA A 30 13.77 -6.04 -7.68
C ALA A 30 14.74 -6.72 -8.64
N LEU A 31 14.74 -6.28 -9.90
CA LEU A 31 15.53 -6.88 -10.99
C LEU A 31 16.92 -6.27 -11.11
N GLY A 32 17.06 -4.95 -10.92
CA GLY A 32 18.32 -4.21 -11.10
C GLY A 32 19.04 -3.82 -9.81
N GLY A 33 18.46 -4.08 -8.64
CA GLY A 33 19.02 -3.65 -7.35
C GLY A 33 20.34 -4.35 -6.99
N GLY A 34 21.37 -3.56 -6.68
CA GLY A 34 22.71 -4.06 -6.34
C GLY A 34 22.86 -4.69 -4.94
N SER A 35 21.82 -4.70 -4.11
CA SER A 35 21.87 -5.31 -2.77
C SER A 35 20.61 -6.12 -2.43
N PRO A 36 20.71 -7.12 -1.53
CA PRO A 36 19.56 -7.91 -1.10
C PRO A 36 18.43 -7.07 -0.48
N ALA A 37 18.78 -5.98 0.22
CA ALA A 37 17.81 -5.05 0.80
C ALA A 37 17.02 -4.30 -0.29
N VAL A 38 17.69 -3.76 -1.31
CA VAL A 38 17.03 -3.06 -2.42
C VAL A 38 16.13 -3.99 -3.20
N ARG A 39 16.59 -5.22 -3.47
CA ARG A 39 15.78 -6.21 -4.19
C ARG A 39 14.54 -6.62 -3.38
N ALA A 40 14.68 -6.85 -2.08
CA ALA A 40 13.55 -7.16 -1.19
C ALA A 40 12.55 -5.99 -1.10
N PHE A 41 13.05 -4.76 -0.99
CA PHE A 41 12.23 -3.55 -1.05
C PHE A 41 11.45 -3.47 -2.36
N GLY A 42 12.12 -3.73 -3.49
CA GLY A 42 11.52 -3.72 -4.82
C GLY A 42 10.41 -4.76 -4.98
N ILE A 43 10.67 -6.00 -4.57
CA ILE A 43 9.67 -7.09 -4.61
C ILE A 43 8.43 -6.70 -3.81
N GLN A 44 8.63 -6.22 -2.58
CA GLN A 44 7.53 -5.85 -1.69
C GLN A 44 6.73 -4.67 -2.23
N THR A 45 7.42 -3.67 -2.78
CA THR A 45 6.81 -2.47 -3.37
C THR A 45 6.00 -2.82 -4.62
N ALA A 46 6.54 -3.67 -5.50
CA ALA A 46 5.82 -4.14 -6.67
C ALA A 46 4.60 -4.99 -6.30
N GLY A 47 4.73 -5.87 -5.30
CA GLY A 47 3.62 -6.70 -4.82
C GLY A 47 2.45 -5.88 -4.29
N TRP A 48 2.71 -4.90 -3.43
CA TRP A 48 1.67 -4.00 -2.94
C TRP A 48 1.08 -3.13 -4.05
N GLY A 49 1.91 -2.60 -4.95
CA GLY A 49 1.42 -1.83 -6.08
C GLY A 49 0.48 -2.64 -7.00
N ALA A 50 0.75 -3.94 -7.19
CA ALA A 50 -0.13 -4.82 -7.96
C ALA A 50 -1.49 -5.02 -7.26
N ILE A 51 -1.50 -5.10 -5.92
CA ILE A 51 -2.74 -5.17 -5.13
C ILE A 51 -3.54 -3.87 -5.29
N ASP A 52 -2.90 -2.70 -5.20
CA ASP A 52 -3.57 -1.40 -5.37
C ASP A 52 -4.18 -1.26 -6.77
N LEU A 53 -3.47 -1.70 -7.81
CA LEU A 53 -3.98 -1.74 -9.18
C LEU A 53 -5.21 -2.66 -9.28
N ALA A 54 -5.18 -3.84 -8.66
CA ALA A 54 -6.31 -4.75 -8.66
C ALA A 54 -7.53 -4.15 -7.95
N ILE A 55 -7.31 -3.50 -6.79
CA ILE A 55 -8.37 -2.79 -6.05
C ILE A 55 -8.96 -1.66 -6.90
N ALA A 56 -8.11 -0.83 -7.51
CA ALA A 56 -8.55 0.26 -8.39
C ALA A 56 -9.35 -0.27 -9.59
N GLY A 57 -8.89 -1.35 -10.22
CA GLY A 57 -9.57 -2.00 -11.35
C GLY A 57 -10.93 -2.58 -10.97
N ILE A 58 -11.01 -3.31 -9.86
CA ILE A 58 -12.28 -3.85 -9.34
C ILE A 58 -13.22 -2.70 -8.97
N GLY A 59 -12.71 -1.64 -8.34
CA GLY A 59 -13.49 -0.45 -8.00
C GLY A 59 -14.08 0.24 -9.23
N ALA A 60 -13.30 0.37 -10.30
CA ALA A 60 -13.74 0.96 -11.56
C ALA A 60 -14.75 0.09 -12.32
N ALA A 61 -14.64 -1.24 -12.22
CA ALA A 61 -15.54 -2.18 -12.87
C ALA A 61 -16.90 -2.34 -12.16
N ARG A 62 -17.03 -1.87 -10.91
CA ARG A 62 -18.30 -1.95 -10.17
C ARG A 62 -19.28 -0.86 -10.63
N SER A 63 -20.45 -1.30 -11.10
CA SER A 63 -21.55 -0.42 -11.49
C SER A 63 -22.47 -0.01 -10.34
N THR A 64 -22.33 -0.64 -9.17
CA THR A 64 -23.20 -0.39 -8.01
C THR A 64 -22.80 0.89 -7.28
N GLU A 65 -23.76 1.74 -6.96
CA GLU A 65 -23.52 2.93 -6.15
C GLU A 65 -22.97 2.56 -4.77
N VAL A 66 -21.89 3.23 -4.38
CA VAL A 66 -21.25 3.03 -3.09
C VAL A 66 -21.90 3.96 -2.07
N ALA A 67 -22.60 3.40 -1.09
CA ALA A 67 -23.17 4.16 0.02
C ALA A 67 -22.07 4.88 0.83
N ALA A 68 -22.26 6.17 1.09
CA ALA A 68 -21.27 7.03 1.74
C ALA A 68 -20.81 6.47 3.10
N ASP A 69 -21.74 6.02 3.94
CA ASP A 69 -21.41 5.51 5.28
C ASP A 69 -20.63 4.20 5.24
N LYS A 70 -20.94 3.32 4.27
CA LYS A 70 -20.18 2.08 4.06
C LYS A 70 -18.75 2.40 3.63
N LEU A 71 -18.58 3.31 2.67
CA LEU A 71 -17.25 3.73 2.21
C LEU A 71 -16.45 4.38 3.34
N ARG A 72 -17.05 5.31 4.09
CA ARG A 72 -16.40 5.99 5.22
C ARG A 72 -15.94 4.99 6.28
N LYS A 73 -16.80 4.01 6.63
CA LYS A 73 -16.45 2.94 7.58
C LYS A 73 -15.27 2.11 7.08
N THR A 74 -15.28 1.68 5.82
CA THR A 74 -14.17 0.91 5.23
C THR A 74 -12.86 1.69 5.27
N LEU A 75 -12.86 2.97 4.88
CA LEU A 75 -11.65 3.79 4.87
C LEU A 75 -11.08 4.01 6.27
N TRP A 76 -11.92 4.18 7.29
CA TRP A 76 -11.43 4.27 8.68
C TRP A 76 -10.87 2.96 9.20
N ILE A 77 -11.46 1.81 8.83
CA ILE A 77 -10.90 0.51 9.15
C ILE A 77 -9.52 0.35 8.50
N ASN A 78 -9.39 0.66 7.22
CA ASN A 78 -8.10 0.61 6.53
C ASN A 78 -7.09 1.57 7.14
N THR A 79 -7.48 2.80 7.43
CA THR A 79 -6.63 3.79 8.13
C THR A 79 -6.05 3.18 9.41
N GLY A 80 -6.87 2.47 10.20
CA GLY A 80 -6.40 1.76 11.40
C GLY A 80 -5.43 0.61 11.07
N LEU A 81 -5.72 -0.18 10.03
CA LEU A 81 -4.84 -1.25 9.57
C LEU A 81 -3.50 -0.70 9.06
N ASP A 82 -3.49 0.43 8.36
CA ASP A 82 -2.27 1.05 7.83
C ASP A 82 -1.35 1.51 8.96
N VAL A 83 -1.90 2.04 10.06
CA VAL A 83 -1.11 2.33 11.27
C VAL A 83 -0.44 1.06 11.80
N VAL A 84 -1.17 -0.06 11.87
CA VAL A 84 -0.63 -1.35 12.30
C VAL A 84 0.44 -1.85 11.32
N TYR A 85 0.21 -1.76 10.01
CA TYR A 85 1.17 -2.16 8.98
C TYR A 85 2.46 -1.34 9.07
N VAL A 86 2.36 -0.02 9.20
CA VAL A 86 3.53 0.86 9.36
C VAL A 86 4.31 0.49 10.62
N ALA A 87 3.62 0.27 11.75
CA ALA A 87 4.27 -0.13 12.99
C ALA A 87 5.00 -1.48 12.87
N LEU A 88 4.37 -2.48 12.25
CA LEU A 88 4.98 -3.78 12.00
C LEU A 88 6.14 -3.70 11.00
N GLY A 89 6.00 -2.92 9.93
CA GLY A 89 7.06 -2.66 8.97
C GLY A 89 8.27 -2.00 9.63
N ALA A 90 8.04 -1.00 10.48
CA ALA A 90 9.09 -0.33 11.26
C ALA A 90 9.76 -1.30 12.24
N HIS A 91 8.97 -2.15 12.90
CA HIS A 91 9.50 -3.19 13.78
C HIS A 91 10.43 -4.16 13.02
N VAL A 92 10.02 -4.65 11.85
CA VAL A 92 10.83 -5.53 10.99
C VAL A 92 12.07 -4.82 10.46
N LEU A 93 11.93 -3.55 10.03
CA LEU A 93 13.04 -2.72 9.56
C LEU A 93 14.12 -2.53 10.63
N TYR A 94 13.69 -2.30 11.89
CA TYR A 94 14.59 -2.03 13.01
C TYR A 94 15.23 -3.32 13.54
N HIS A 95 14.44 -4.34 13.86
CA HIS A 95 14.93 -5.57 14.50
C HIS A 95 15.54 -6.57 13.52
N ARG A 96 15.25 -6.42 12.22
CA ARG A 96 15.79 -7.24 11.12
C ARG A 96 15.74 -8.75 11.39
N PRO A 97 14.57 -9.29 11.78
CA PRO A 97 14.42 -10.70 12.12
C PRO A 97 14.76 -11.59 10.92
N THR A 98 15.34 -12.77 11.14
CA THR A 98 15.69 -13.71 10.06
C THR A 98 14.62 -14.75 9.78
N PHE A 99 13.53 -14.76 10.57
CA PHE A 99 12.41 -15.70 10.48
C PHE A 99 12.83 -17.18 10.38
N GLY A 100 13.77 -17.59 11.25
CA GLY A 100 14.32 -18.95 11.26
C GLY A 100 15.27 -19.22 10.09
N GLY A 101 15.98 -18.18 9.60
CA GLY A 101 16.94 -18.28 8.51
C GLY A 101 16.33 -18.20 7.10
N ARG A 102 15.01 -17.96 6.98
CA ARG A 102 14.34 -17.83 5.68
C ARG A 102 14.70 -16.56 4.92
N VAL A 103 15.11 -15.51 5.64
CA VAL A 103 15.55 -14.24 5.07
C VAL A 103 16.78 -13.72 5.79
N THR A 104 17.63 -13.00 5.07
CA THR A 104 18.77 -12.29 5.63
C THR A 104 18.32 -11.00 6.35
N PRO A 105 19.10 -10.48 7.32
CA PRO A 105 18.81 -9.20 7.95
C PRO A 105 18.64 -8.03 6.95
N GLN A 106 19.40 -8.06 5.86
CA GLN A 106 19.32 -7.08 4.77
C GLN A 106 17.97 -7.18 4.04
N GLN A 107 17.54 -8.39 3.67
CA GLN A 107 16.21 -8.58 3.06
C GLN A 107 15.10 -8.14 4.00
N SER A 108 15.18 -8.48 5.29
CA SER A 108 14.20 -8.03 6.29
C SER A 108 14.11 -6.51 6.37
N SER A 109 15.25 -5.82 6.37
CA SER A 109 15.25 -4.36 6.32
C SER A 109 14.58 -3.81 5.05
N GLY A 110 14.82 -4.44 3.90
CA GLY A 110 14.17 -4.07 2.64
C GLY A 110 12.66 -4.24 2.66
N HIS A 111 12.17 -5.41 3.10
CA HIS A 111 10.75 -5.68 3.25
C HIS A 111 10.08 -4.73 4.25
N GLY A 112 10.69 -4.53 5.42
CA GLY A 112 10.18 -3.63 6.45
C GLY A 112 10.08 -2.18 5.96
N ALA A 113 11.12 -1.67 5.30
CA ALA A 113 11.10 -0.34 4.70
C ALA A 113 10.00 -0.18 3.65
N ALA A 114 9.80 -1.18 2.78
CA ALA A 114 8.74 -1.13 1.79
C ALA A 114 7.35 -1.10 2.45
N VAL A 115 7.10 -1.93 3.47
CA VAL A 115 5.82 -1.91 4.21
C VAL A 115 5.57 -0.56 4.87
N VAL A 116 6.60 0.07 5.45
CA VAL A 116 6.48 1.43 6.02
C VAL A 116 6.10 2.45 4.95
N VAL A 117 6.80 2.47 3.81
CA VAL A 117 6.55 3.44 2.75
C VAL A 117 5.16 3.26 2.15
N GLN A 118 4.79 2.02 1.80
CA GLN A 118 3.48 1.72 1.21
C GLN A 118 2.35 1.99 2.21
N GLY A 119 2.48 1.49 3.44
CA GLY A 119 1.47 1.71 4.49
C GLY A 119 1.30 3.20 4.84
N ALA A 120 2.38 3.99 4.89
CA ALA A 120 2.27 5.42 5.17
C ALA A 120 1.57 6.18 4.04
N ALA A 121 1.80 5.81 2.78
CA ALA A 121 1.11 6.41 1.65
C ALA A 121 -0.38 6.08 1.66
N LEU A 122 -0.75 4.82 1.88
CA LEU A 122 -2.14 4.39 1.99
C LEU A 122 -2.85 5.01 3.19
N LEU A 123 -2.17 5.12 4.33
CA LEU A 123 -2.69 5.81 5.52
C LEU A 123 -3.11 7.25 5.20
N VAL A 124 -2.27 7.99 4.48
CA VAL A 124 -2.58 9.36 4.06
C VAL A 124 -3.75 9.37 3.08
N LEU A 125 -3.76 8.47 2.09
CA LEU A 125 -4.86 8.38 1.14
C LEU A 125 -6.17 8.08 1.87
N ASP A 126 -6.26 7.01 2.64
CA ASP A 126 -7.50 6.55 3.24
C ASP A 126 -8.04 7.55 4.26
N SER A 127 -7.18 8.13 5.10
CA SER A 127 -7.60 9.15 6.06
C SER A 127 -8.08 10.44 5.41
N VAL A 128 -7.47 10.88 4.31
CA VAL A 128 -7.91 12.07 3.55
C VAL A 128 -9.26 11.81 2.89
N HIS A 129 -9.47 10.64 2.29
CA HIS A 129 -10.74 10.32 1.62
C HIS A 129 -11.86 10.07 2.63
N ALA A 130 -11.57 9.44 3.77
CA ALA A 130 -12.54 9.24 4.85
C ALA A 130 -13.08 10.56 5.40
N LYS A 131 -12.22 11.58 5.52
CA LYS A 131 -12.60 12.94 5.99
C LYS A 131 -13.41 13.75 4.97
N ARG A 132 -13.37 13.38 3.68
CA ARG A 132 -14.09 14.10 2.59
C ARG A 132 -15.53 13.61 2.38
N LEU A 133 -15.85 12.45 2.93
CA LEU A 133 -17.19 11.88 2.98
C LEU A 133 -17.92 12.46 4.17
#